data_AF-A0A9P7KID3-F1
#
_entry.id   AF-A0A9P7KID3-F1
#
_cell.length_a   1.000
_cell.length_b   1.000
_cell.length_c   1.000
_cell.angle_alpha   90.00
_cell.angle_beta   90.00
_cell.angle_gamma   90.00
#
_symmetry.space_group_name_H-M   'P 1'
#
loop_
_entity.id
_entity.type
_entity.pdbx_description
1 polymer ?
#
loop_
_entity_poly.entity_id
_entity_poly.type
_entity_poly.pdbx_seq_one_letter_code
_entity_poly.pdbx_strand_id
1 'polypeptide(L)'
;MPLNPSDLENWSNDPEEWVNVEDKDNDLWEYEIRPCSERVLMQLSNQYPQFITPLLESTFKQIAAQPPSGNLQSVLQREALYCALGRCAIRLKDVIPFSDWLEHTLASEARDPNPTYPIIKRRIAWLIGKWVADSCTSPNNPRIWDVLVHLLKDRGPGTDYVVRLTAAVALKDCLDTLEFEASFFEPYLPIAVAELIEMMGEADTFESKRRIDHSLNVVIEQMKELV
;
A
#
# COMPACT_ATOMS: atom_id res chain seq x y z
N MET A 1 -0.29 -17.04 -0.64
CA MET A 1 -0.25 -15.58 -0.41
C MET A 1 1.11 -14.94 -0.60
N PRO A 2 2.29 -15.41 -0.11
CA PRO A 2 3.54 -14.65 -0.35
C PRO A 2 3.87 -14.57 -1.85
N LEU A 3 4.59 -13.52 -2.26
CA LEU A 3 5.12 -13.40 -3.62
C LEU A 3 6.03 -14.59 -3.90
N ASN A 4 5.85 -15.19 -5.07
CA ASN A 4 6.66 -16.29 -5.56
C ASN A 4 7.86 -15.75 -6.38
N PRO A 5 8.85 -16.59 -6.74
CA PRO A 5 10.01 -16.14 -7.51
C PRO A 5 9.67 -15.52 -8.87
N SER A 6 8.66 -16.02 -9.59
CA SER A 6 8.23 -15.41 -10.85
C SER A 6 7.59 -14.03 -10.66
N ASP A 7 6.89 -13.79 -9.55
CA ASP A 7 6.35 -12.46 -9.23
C ASP A 7 7.50 -11.46 -9.05
N LEU A 8 8.58 -11.86 -8.37
CA LEU A 8 9.77 -11.02 -8.14
C LEU A 8 10.58 -10.80 -9.42
N GLU A 9 10.64 -11.79 -10.30
CA GLU A 9 11.26 -11.67 -11.63
C GLU A 9 10.47 -10.70 -12.51
N ASN A 10 9.14 -10.84 -12.58
CA ASN A 10 8.27 -9.93 -13.32
C ASN A 10 8.36 -8.50 -12.78
N TRP A 11 8.36 -8.33 -11.46
CA TRP A 11 8.58 -7.03 -10.80
C TRP A 11 9.89 -6.39 -11.28
N SER A 12 10.96 -7.16 -11.37
CA SER A 12 12.28 -6.64 -11.76
C SER A 12 12.37 -6.34 -13.25
N ASN A 13 11.70 -7.13 -14.09
CA ASN A 13 11.76 -7.03 -15.55
C ASN A 13 10.85 -5.94 -16.11
N ASP A 14 9.63 -5.82 -15.58
CA ASP A 14 8.64 -4.83 -16.00
C ASP A 14 7.86 -4.30 -14.77
N PRO A 15 8.45 -3.35 -14.03
CA PRO A 15 7.85 -2.74 -12.84
C PRO A 15 6.44 -2.19 -13.07
N GLU A 16 6.21 -1.55 -14.21
CA GLU A 16 4.94 -0.89 -14.51
C GLU A 16 3.83 -1.90 -14.77
N GLU A 17 4.10 -2.87 -15.65
CA GLU A 17 3.11 -3.91 -15.94
C GLU A 17 2.84 -4.76 -14.70
N TRP A 18 3.85 -5.01 -13.86
CA TRP A 18 3.65 -5.73 -12.60
C TRP A 18 2.61 -5.03 -11.71
N VAL A 19 2.72 -3.71 -11.51
CA VAL A 19 1.72 -2.94 -10.74
C VAL A 19 0.35 -3.00 -11.41
N ASN A 20 0.30 -2.85 -12.73
CA ASN A 20 -0.95 -2.88 -13.48
C ASN A 20 -1.67 -4.23 -13.38
N VAL A 21 -0.93 -5.34 -13.28
CA VAL A 21 -1.48 -6.69 -13.12
C VAL A 21 -1.91 -6.94 -11.68
N GLU A 22 -1.05 -6.65 -10.70
CA GLU A 22 -1.31 -6.90 -9.28
C GLU A 22 -2.51 -6.10 -8.75
N ASP A 23 -2.73 -4.88 -9.27
CA ASP A 23 -3.85 -4.02 -8.87
C ASP A 23 -5.16 -4.31 -9.63
N LYS A 24 -5.15 -5.17 -10.66
CA LYS A 24 -6.41 -5.63 -11.28
C LYS A 24 -7.10 -6.55 -10.30
N ASP A 25 -8.10 -6.02 -9.61
CA ASP A 25 -8.86 -6.60 -8.49
C ASP A 25 -9.29 -8.06 -8.70
N ASN A 26 -8.33 -8.95 -8.46
CA ASN A 26 -8.56 -10.38 -8.37
C ASN A 26 -9.07 -11.04 -9.67
N ASP A 27 -9.03 -10.40 -10.84
CA ASP A 27 -9.57 -10.97 -12.09
C ASP A 27 -8.82 -12.23 -12.55
N LEU A 28 -7.59 -12.43 -12.05
CA LEU A 28 -6.74 -13.58 -12.36
C LEU A 28 -6.87 -14.73 -11.34
N TRP A 29 -7.81 -14.66 -10.39
CA TRP A 29 -7.99 -15.67 -9.34
C TRP A 29 -8.26 -17.09 -9.84
N GLU A 30 -8.76 -17.25 -11.06
CA GLU A 30 -9.00 -18.57 -11.67
C GLU A 30 -7.71 -19.20 -12.21
N TYR A 31 -6.68 -18.39 -12.47
CA TYR A 31 -5.46 -18.79 -13.17
C TYR A 31 -4.21 -18.71 -12.29
N GLU A 32 -4.22 -17.88 -11.25
CA GLU A 32 -3.06 -17.62 -10.41
C GLU A 32 -3.29 -17.96 -8.93
N ILE A 33 -2.30 -18.61 -8.33
CA ILE A 33 -2.37 -19.13 -6.95
C ILE A 33 -2.49 -18.00 -5.93
N ARG A 34 -1.77 -16.87 -6.14
CA ARG A 34 -1.76 -15.77 -5.18
C ARG A 34 -3.14 -15.09 -5.11
N PRO A 35 -3.71 -14.55 -6.20
CA PRO A 35 -5.06 -13.98 -6.19
C PRO A 35 -6.14 -14.98 -5.72
N CYS A 36 -6.03 -16.26 -6.13
CA CYS A 36 -6.90 -17.32 -5.62
C CYS A 36 -6.85 -17.45 -4.09
N SER A 37 -5.64 -17.47 -3.51
CA SER A 37 -5.46 -17.58 -2.06
C SER A 37 -6.00 -16.36 -1.31
N GLU A 38 -5.86 -15.15 -1.87
CA GLU A 38 -6.45 -13.93 -1.31
C GLU A 38 -7.97 -14.00 -1.32
N ARG A 39 -8.58 -14.45 -2.43
CA ARG A 39 -10.03 -14.63 -2.55
C ARG A 39 -10.57 -15.65 -1.54
N VAL A 40 -9.89 -16.79 -1.39
CA VAL A 40 -10.26 -17.81 -0.40
C VAL A 40 -10.20 -17.23 1.01
N LEU A 41 -9.14 -16.50 1.35
CA LEU A 41 -9.02 -15.86 2.66
C LEU A 41 -10.16 -14.87 2.91
N MET A 42 -10.47 -13.99 1.95
CA MET A 42 -11.57 -13.03 2.07
C MET A 42 -12.91 -13.75 2.30
N GLN A 43 -13.17 -14.83 1.56
CA GLN A 43 -14.40 -15.61 1.73
C GLN A 43 -14.46 -16.27 3.11
N LEU A 44 -13.37 -16.87 3.58
CA LEU A 44 -13.30 -17.45 4.92
C LEU A 44 -13.47 -16.38 6.00
N SER A 45 -12.85 -15.21 5.84
CA SER A 45 -12.98 -14.10 6.79
C SER A 45 -14.42 -13.59 6.88
N ASN A 46 -15.17 -13.65 5.78
CA ASN A 46 -16.56 -13.22 5.74
C ASN A 46 -17.54 -14.27 6.29
N GLN A 47 -17.30 -15.56 6.02
CA GLN A 47 -18.19 -16.65 6.44
C GLN A 47 -17.89 -17.15 7.86
N TYR A 48 -16.63 -17.05 8.29
CA TYR A 48 -16.13 -17.63 9.54
C TYR A 48 -15.29 -16.64 10.36
N PRO A 49 -15.76 -15.39 10.60
CA PRO A 49 -14.97 -14.36 11.29
C PRO A 49 -14.51 -14.78 12.70
N GLN A 50 -15.29 -15.61 13.40
CA GLN A 50 -14.96 -16.12 14.72
C GLN A 50 -13.67 -16.96 14.76
N PHE A 51 -13.24 -17.51 13.63
CA PHE A 51 -11.99 -18.25 13.51
C PHE A 51 -10.90 -17.41 12.85
N ILE A 52 -11.25 -16.66 11.81
CA ILE A 52 -10.26 -15.95 10.99
C ILE A 52 -9.77 -14.67 11.67
N THR A 53 -10.65 -13.88 12.31
CA THR A 53 -10.25 -12.64 12.98
C THR A 53 -9.23 -12.91 14.10
N PRO A 54 -9.44 -13.85 15.05
CA PRO A 54 -8.43 -14.15 16.08
C PRO A 54 -7.14 -14.74 15.50
N LEU A 55 -7.22 -15.51 14.42
CA LEU A 55 -6.05 -16.06 13.74
C LEU A 55 -5.17 -14.94 13.16
N LEU A 56 -5.77 -13.99 12.43
CA LEU A 56 -5.04 -12.87 11.84
C LEU A 56 -4.52 -11.90 12.90
N GLU A 57 -5.31 -11.63 13.94
CA GLU A 57 -4.89 -10.79 15.07
C GLU A 57 -3.69 -11.39 15.83
N SER A 58 -3.73 -12.69 16.13
CA SER A 58 -2.62 -13.37 16.79
C SER A 58 -1.38 -13.45 15.90
N THR A 59 -1.56 -13.68 14.60
CA THR A 59 -0.46 -13.65 13.62
C THR A 59 0.17 -12.26 13.50
N PHE A 60 -0.66 -11.21 13.49
CA PHE A 60 -0.21 -9.81 13.55
C PHE A 60 0.66 -9.56 14.79
N LYS A 61 0.18 -9.93 15.98
CA LYS A 61 0.92 -9.78 17.23
C LYS A 61 2.26 -10.52 17.24
N GLN A 62 2.35 -11.66 16.55
CA GLN A 62 3.59 -12.45 16.47
C GLN A 62 4.60 -11.88 15.47
N ILE A 63 4.15 -11.45 14.29
CA ILE A 63 5.04 -11.09 13.18
C ILE A 63 5.34 -9.59 13.17
N ALA A 64 4.34 -8.72 13.34
CA ALA A 64 4.53 -7.27 13.25
C ALA A 64 5.33 -6.72 14.44
N ALA A 65 5.27 -7.38 15.60
CA ALA A 65 6.04 -6.98 16.78
C ALA A 65 7.51 -7.40 16.75
N GLN A 66 7.90 -8.28 15.84
CA GLN A 66 9.29 -8.74 15.73
C GLN A 66 10.10 -7.82 14.81
N PRO A 67 11.35 -7.48 15.14
CA PRO A 67 12.22 -6.81 14.20
C PRO A 67 12.47 -7.73 12.99
N PRO A 68 12.42 -7.21 11.76
CA PRO A 68 12.65 -8.00 10.56
C PRO A 68 14.07 -8.60 10.59
N SER A 69 14.19 -9.89 10.30
CA SER A 69 15.47 -10.62 10.37
C SER A 69 16.40 -10.33 9.17
N GLY A 70 16.05 -9.32 8.36
CA GLY A 70 16.84 -8.83 7.23
C GLY A 70 16.90 -9.74 6.01
N ASN A 71 16.34 -10.95 6.08
CA ASN A 71 16.33 -11.90 4.95
C ASN A 71 15.02 -11.83 4.14
N LEU A 72 15.11 -12.20 2.86
CA LEU A 72 13.99 -12.15 1.91
C LEU A 72 12.76 -12.95 2.38
N GLN A 73 12.95 -14.13 2.97
CA GLN A 73 11.84 -14.96 3.45
C GLN A 73 11.02 -14.26 4.53
N SER A 74 11.68 -13.57 5.46
CA SER A 74 11.01 -12.80 6.51
C SER A 74 10.24 -11.60 5.95
N VAL A 75 10.79 -10.95 4.92
CA VAL A 75 10.13 -9.83 4.21
C VAL A 75 8.88 -10.34 3.48
N LEU A 76 8.97 -11.47 2.78
CA LEU A 76 7.85 -12.09 2.07
C LEU A 76 6.72 -12.54 3.01
N GLN A 77 7.06 -13.08 4.19
CA GLN A 77 6.07 -13.44 5.20
C GLN A 77 5.34 -12.21 5.76
N ARG A 78 6.10 -11.13 6.02
CA ARG A 78 5.54 -9.86 6.48
C ARG A 78 4.65 -9.21 5.42
N GLU A 79 5.09 -9.21 4.17
CA GLU A 79 4.31 -8.74 3.02
C GLU A 79 3.00 -9.52 2.88
N ALA A 80 3.04 -10.85 2.95
CA ALA A 80 1.85 -11.69 2.87
C ALA A 80 0.86 -11.42 4.00
N LEU A 81 1.36 -11.17 5.21
CA LEU A 81 0.53 -10.77 6.34
C LEU A 81 -0.11 -9.40 6.09
N TYR A 82 0.65 -8.41 5.64
CA TYR A 82 0.11 -7.07 5.39
C TYR A 82 -0.91 -7.11 4.26
N CYS A 83 -0.69 -7.94 3.23
CA CYS A 83 -1.70 -8.23 2.21
C CYS A 83 -2.99 -8.79 2.83
N ALA A 84 -2.88 -9.82 3.67
CA ALA A 84 -4.03 -10.42 4.35
C ALA A 84 -4.81 -9.40 5.20
N LEU A 85 -4.10 -8.55 5.95
CA LEU A 85 -4.70 -7.51 6.80
C LEU A 85 -5.41 -6.44 5.96
N GLY A 86 -4.86 -6.07 4.80
CA GLY A 86 -5.52 -5.15 3.86
C GLY A 86 -6.74 -5.76 3.17
N ARG A 87 -6.65 -7.02 2.70
CA ARG A 87 -7.77 -7.72 2.05
C ARG A 87 -8.94 -7.99 3.01
N CYS A 88 -8.68 -8.07 4.31
CA CYS A 88 -9.68 -8.29 5.35
C CYS A 88 -9.92 -7.06 6.24
N ALA A 89 -9.56 -5.85 5.80
CA ALA A 89 -9.55 -4.63 6.61
C ALA A 89 -10.87 -4.39 7.38
N ILE A 90 -12.02 -4.47 6.70
CA ILE A 90 -13.34 -4.26 7.32
C ILE A 90 -13.61 -5.18 8.51
N ARG A 91 -13.11 -6.43 8.45
CA ARG A 91 -13.27 -7.43 9.52
C ARG A 91 -12.27 -7.26 10.65
N LEU A 92 -11.21 -6.49 10.43
CA LEU A 92 -10.04 -6.39 11.29
C LEU A 92 -9.87 -5.01 11.93
N LYS A 93 -10.55 -3.98 11.43
CA LYS A 93 -10.40 -2.58 11.90
C LYS A 93 -10.57 -2.40 13.41
N ASP A 94 -11.40 -3.21 14.05
CA ASP A 94 -11.66 -3.11 15.49
C ASP A 94 -10.65 -3.88 16.36
N VAL A 95 -9.83 -4.76 15.77
CA VAL A 95 -8.87 -5.60 16.51
C VAL A 95 -7.41 -5.29 16.18
N ILE A 96 -7.15 -4.67 15.03
CA ILE A 96 -5.81 -4.23 14.62
C ILE A 96 -5.66 -2.73 14.94
N PRO A 97 -4.73 -2.35 15.82
CA PRO A 97 -4.52 -0.95 16.21
C PRO A 97 -3.74 -0.21 15.12
N PHE A 98 -4.41 0.15 14.01
CA PHE A 98 -3.75 0.70 12.82
C PHE A 98 -2.95 1.97 13.10
N SER A 99 -3.48 2.91 13.89
CA SER A 99 -2.78 4.16 14.20
C SER A 99 -1.45 3.92 14.93
N ASP A 100 -1.44 3.03 15.93
CA ASP A 100 -0.22 2.68 16.66
C ASP A 100 0.75 1.91 15.76
N TRP A 101 0.22 1.00 14.94
CA TRP A 101 1.01 0.23 13.99
C TRP A 101 1.67 1.12 12.92
N LEU A 102 0.94 2.12 12.43
CA LEU A 102 1.44 3.12 11.49
C LEU A 102 2.59 3.92 12.11
N GLU A 103 2.40 4.41 13.34
CA GLU A 103 3.37 5.27 14.02
C GLU A 103 4.67 4.53 14.34
N HIS A 104 4.56 3.31 14.86
CA HIS A 104 5.69 2.59 15.47
C HIS A 104 6.35 1.54 14.58
N THR A 105 5.67 1.06 13.54
CA THR A 105 6.20 0.02 12.65
C THR A 105 6.24 0.48 11.20
N LEU A 106 5.08 0.77 10.60
CA LEU A 106 4.98 1.02 9.16
C LEU A 106 5.84 2.22 8.75
N ALA A 107 5.83 3.30 9.52
CA ALA A 107 6.62 4.48 9.21
C ALA A 107 8.14 4.26 9.31
N SER A 108 8.59 3.34 10.17
CA SER A 108 9.99 2.95 10.26
C SER A 108 10.39 2.06 9.09
N GLU A 109 9.56 1.07 8.75
CA GLU A 109 9.81 0.16 7.62
C GLU A 109 9.78 0.90 6.28
N ALA A 110 8.89 1.88 6.13
CA ALA A 110 8.82 2.74 4.95
C ALA A 110 10.13 3.49 4.66
N ARG A 111 10.97 3.73 5.68
CA ARG A 111 12.22 4.49 5.61
C ARG A 111 13.49 3.64 5.68
N ASP A 112 13.35 2.34 5.83
CA ASP A 112 14.50 1.45 5.97
C ASP A 112 15.25 1.36 4.61
N PRO A 113 16.59 1.51 4.60
CA PRO A 113 17.40 1.46 3.38
C PRO A 113 17.69 0.03 2.89
N ASN A 114 17.14 -1.01 3.55
CA ASN A 114 17.38 -2.40 3.16
C ASN A 114 16.97 -2.66 1.69
N PRO A 115 17.87 -3.21 0.85
CA PRO A 115 17.59 -3.42 -0.57
C PRO A 115 16.46 -4.42 -0.86
N THR A 116 16.04 -5.24 0.11
CA THR A 116 14.89 -6.15 -0.03
C THR A 116 13.55 -5.49 0.35
N TYR A 117 13.56 -4.27 0.90
CA TYR A 117 12.35 -3.60 1.38
C TYR A 117 11.47 -2.92 0.34
N PRO A 118 11.81 -2.76 -0.97
CA PRO A 118 10.80 -2.31 -1.93
C PRO A 118 9.50 -3.13 -1.86
N ILE A 119 9.62 -4.44 -1.62
CA ILE A 119 8.50 -5.37 -1.40
C ILE A 119 7.58 -4.90 -0.26
N ILE A 120 8.15 -4.61 0.92
CA ILE A 120 7.34 -4.20 2.07
C ILE A 120 6.88 -2.76 1.92
N LYS A 121 7.72 -1.84 1.43
CA LYS A 121 7.37 -0.44 1.20
C LYS A 121 6.17 -0.28 0.27
N ARG A 122 6.15 -1.02 -0.84
CA ARG A 122 4.98 -1.07 -1.74
C ARG A 122 3.75 -1.55 -1.00
N ARG A 123 3.87 -2.64 -0.23
CA ARG A 123 2.74 -3.21 0.49
C ARG A 123 2.22 -2.25 1.57
N ILE A 124 3.09 -1.47 2.22
CA ILE A 124 2.71 -0.41 3.15
C ILE A 124 1.88 0.67 2.45
N ALA A 125 2.34 1.17 1.31
CA ALA A 125 1.59 2.17 0.53
C ALA A 125 0.18 1.64 0.16
N TRP A 126 0.11 0.44 -0.43
CA TRP A 126 -1.15 -0.19 -0.80
C TRP A 126 -2.06 -0.41 0.42
N LEU A 127 -1.51 -0.88 1.53
CA LEU A 127 -2.27 -1.15 2.75
C LEU A 127 -2.90 0.13 3.31
N ILE A 128 -2.14 1.22 3.37
CA ILE A 128 -2.62 2.53 3.82
C ILE A 128 -3.79 2.98 2.94
N GLY A 129 -3.60 3.01 1.62
CA GLY A 129 -4.66 3.39 0.67
C GLY A 129 -5.91 2.54 0.86
N LYS A 130 -5.75 1.21 0.98
CA LYS A 130 -6.86 0.28 1.19
C LYS A 130 -7.61 0.53 2.50
N TRP A 131 -6.90 0.74 3.60
CA TRP A 131 -7.50 0.96 4.92
C TRP A 131 -8.25 2.28 5.00
N VAL A 132 -7.76 3.32 4.35
CA VAL A 132 -8.44 4.63 4.29
C VAL A 132 -9.67 4.54 3.39
N ALA A 133 -9.53 3.98 2.18
CA ALA A 133 -10.63 3.83 1.23
C ALA A 133 -11.79 2.97 1.77
N ASP A 134 -11.49 1.92 2.54
CA ASP A 134 -12.50 1.07 3.19
C ASP A 134 -13.04 1.66 4.51
N SER A 135 -12.73 2.92 4.83
CA SER A 135 -13.10 3.61 6.09
C SER A 135 -12.74 2.80 7.34
N CYS A 136 -11.59 2.13 7.30
CA CYS A 136 -11.02 1.38 8.43
C CYS A 136 -10.06 2.23 9.27
N THR A 137 -9.59 3.34 8.71
CA THR A 137 -8.85 4.39 9.41
C THR A 137 -9.18 5.75 8.79
N SER A 138 -9.02 6.82 9.55
CA SER A 138 -9.31 8.18 9.06
C SER A 138 -8.15 8.71 8.20
N PRO A 139 -8.42 9.39 7.08
CA PRO A 139 -7.40 10.10 6.29
C PRO A 139 -6.78 11.29 7.07
N ASN A 140 -7.42 11.77 8.15
CA ASN A 140 -7.02 12.97 8.88
C ASN A 140 -5.95 12.65 9.94
N ASN A 141 -4.95 11.87 9.53
CA ASN A 141 -3.78 11.54 10.32
C ASN A 141 -2.52 12.00 9.56
N PRO A 142 -1.78 13.02 10.03
CA PRO A 142 -0.58 13.52 9.36
C PRO A 142 0.45 12.44 9.05
N ARG A 143 0.49 11.36 9.84
CA ARG A 143 1.43 10.26 9.65
C ARG A 143 1.19 9.48 8.36
N ILE A 144 -0.06 9.38 7.91
CA ILE A 144 -0.42 8.75 6.63
C ILE A 144 0.27 9.49 5.49
N TRP A 145 0.11 10.82 5.47
CA TRP A 145 0.69 11.68 4.44
C TRP A 145 2.21 11.71 4.49
N ASP A 146 2.80 11.78 5.68
CA ASP A 146 4.24 11.69 5.88
C ASP A 146 4.84 10.39 5.30
N VAL A 147 4.18 9.24 5.51
CA VAL A 147 4.62 7.96 4.94
C VAL A 147 4.42 7.92 3.43
N LEU A 148 3.22 8.24 2.92
CA LEU A 148 2.92 8.14 1.50
C LEU A 148 3.77 9.09 0.66
N VAL A 149 3.94 10.34 1.08
CA VAL A 149 4.78 11.32 0.37
C VAL A 149 6.27 10.99 0.49
N HIS A 150 6.71 10.38 1.59
CA HIS A 150 8.06 9.82 1.65
C HIS A 150 8.26 8.73 0.59
N LEU A 151 7.35 7.76 0.50
CA LEU A 151 7.43 6.66 -0.46
C LEU A 151 7.34 7.14 -1.91
N LEU A 152 6.52 8.16 -2.19
CA LEU A 152 6.38 8.77 -3.52
C LEU A 152 7.69 9.41 -3.99
N LYS A 153 8.39 10.13 -3.11
CA LYS A 153 9.61 10.88 -3.44
C LYS A 153 10.90 10.09 -3.30
N ASP A 154 10.89 8.95 -2.61
CA ASP A 154 12.12 8.22 -2.31
C ASP A 154 12.77 7.71 -3.61
N ARG A 155 14.04 8.06 -3.80
CA ARG A 155 14.93 7.55 -4.86
C ARG A 155 16.19 6.91 -4.28
N GLY A 156 16.21 6.71 -2.96
CA GLY A 156 17.36 6.18 -2.22
C GLY A 156 17.51 4.67 -2.34
N PRO A 157 18.41 4.07 -1.55
CA PRO A 157 18.52 2.62 -1.46
C PRO A 157 17.26 2.00 -0.85
N GLY A 158 16.91 0.79 -1.29
CA GLY A 158 15.78 0.04 -0.73
C GLY A 158 14.41 0.56 -1.15
N THR A 159 14.31 1.25 -2.29
CA THR A 159 13.04 1.61 -2.95
C THR A 159 13.18 1.43 -4.47
N ASP A 160 12.07 1.48 -5.19
CA ASP A 160 12.03 1.41 -6.65
C ASP A 160 10.77 2.12 -7.21
N TYR A 161 10.60 2.04 -8.53
CA TYR A 161 9.47 2.66 -9.21
C TYR A 161 8.11 2.03 -8.83
N VAL A 162 8.08 0.73 -8.52
CA VAL A 162 6.85 0.02 -8.09
C VAL A 162 6.32 0.62 -6.78
N VAL A 163 7.21 0.91 -5.83
CA VAL A 163 6.86 1.59 -4.57
C VAL A 163 6.23 2.95 -4.85
N ARG A 164 6.87 3.76 -5.69
CA ARG A 164 6.42 5.13 -6.00
C ARG A 164 5.08 5.15 -6.73
N LEU A 165 4.91 4.29 -7.72
CA LEU A 165 3.66 4.19 -8.48
C LEU A 165 2.51 3.73 -7.56
N THR A 166 2.78 2.79 -6.65
CA THR A 166 1.78 2.37 -5.65
C THR A 166 1.46 3.51 -4.67
N ALA A 167 2.45 4.30 -4.24
CA ALA A 167 2.23 5.45 -3.37
C ALA A 167 1.39 6.55 -4.04
N ALA A 168 1.57 6.79 -5.34
CA ALA A 168 0.74 7.71 -6.11
C ALA A 168 -0.75 7.29 -6.09
N VAL A 169 -1.03 6.02 -6.35
CA VAL A 169 -2.39 5.46 -6.30
C VAL A 169 -2.96 5.54 -4.87
N ALA A 170 -2.17 5.19 -3.86
CA ALA A 170 -2.59 5.24 -2.47
C ALA A 170 -2.91 6.66 -1.98
N LEU A 171 -2.19 7.68 -2.44
CA LEU A 171 -2.53 9.09 -2.17
C LEU A 171 -3.93 9.41 -2.67
N LYS A 172 -4.23 9.04 -3.92
CA LYS A 172 -5.55 9.23 -4.52
C LYS A 172 -6.63 8.49 -3.74
N ASP A 173 -6.39 7.25 -3.35
CA ASP A 173 -7.35 6.46 -2.55
C ASP A 173 -7.61 7.07 -1.16
N CYS A 174 -6.62 7.76 -0.57
CA CYS A 174 -6.82 8.45 0.70
C CYS A 174 -7.58 9.77 0.56
N LEU A 175 -7.28 10.52 -0.50
CA LEU A 175 -7.89 11.82 -0.80
C LEU A 175 -9.33 11.69 -1.30
N ASP A 176 -9.65 10.61 -2.01
CA ASP A 176 -10.98 10.33 -2.55
C ASP A 176 -11.91 9.69 -1.49
N THR A 177 -11.96 10.30 -0.30
CA THR A 177 -12.81 9.86 0.80
C THR A 177 -13.65 10.99 1.36
N LEU A 178 -14.83 10.65 1.89
CA LEU A 178 -15.78 11.64 2.42
C LEU A 178 -15.27 12.37 3.68
N GLU A 179 -14.38 11.73 4.44
CA GLU A 179 -13.86 12.26 5.70
C GLU A 179 -12.62 13.13 5.51
N PHE A 180 -12.09 13.25 4.29
CA PHE A 180 -10.85 13.96 4.03
C PHE A 180 -10.94 15.47 4.38
N GLU A 181 -9.98 15.93 5.18
CA GLU A 181 -9.79 17.34 5.51
C GLU A 181 -8.48 17.89 4.91
N ALA A 182 -8.59 18.88 4.03
CA ALA A 182 -7.47 19.46 3.28
C ALA A 182 -6.31 19.96 4.16
N SER A 183 -6.61 20.47 5.37
CA SER A 183 -5.62 21.00 6.31
C SER A 183 -4.56 19.98 6.75
N PHE A 184 -4.90 18.68 6.75
CA PHE A 184 -3.96 17.61 7.13
C PHE A 184 -2.99 17.26 6.00
N PHE A 185 -3.36 17.53 4.75
CA PHE A 185 -2.55 17.24 3.57
C PHE A 185 -1.82 18.47 3.00
N GLU A 186 -2.30 19.69 3.28
CA GLU A 186 -1.72 20.95 2.81
C GLU A 186 -0.18 21.03 2.94
N PRO A 187 0.46 20.62 4.06
CA PRO A 187 1.92 20.67 4.18
C PRO A 187 2.68 19.78 3.19
N TYR A 188 2.02 18.76 2.64
CA TYR A 188 2.58 17.75 1.75
C TYR A 188 2.29 18.02 0.28
N LEU A 189 1.31 18.88 -0.02
CA LEU A 189 0.83 19.20 -1.35
C LEU A 189 1.95 19.57 -2.35
N PRO A 190 2.91 20.46 -2.03
CA PRO A 190 3.92 20.87 -3.00
C PRO A 190 4.80 19.71 -3.48
N ILE A 191 5.15 18.80 -2.57
CA ILE A 191 5.97 17.63 -2.90
C ILE A 191 5.12 16.63 -3.69
N ALA A 192 3.89 16.35 -3.25
CA ALA A 192 3.02 15.41 -3.93
C ALA A 192 2.77 15.80 -5.40
N VAL A 193 2.45 17.07 -5.67
CA VAL A 193 2.22 17.56 -7.04
C VAL A 193 3.50 17.50 -7.88
N ALA A 194 4.63 17.98 -7.34
CA ALA A 194 5.90 17.97 -8.07
C ALA A 194 6.32 16.54 -8.46
N GLU A 195 6.25 15.60 -7.51
CA GLU A 195 6.60 14.21 -7.77
C GLU A 195 5.63 13.56 -8.76
N LEU A 196 4.30 13.74 -8.62
CA LEU A 196 3.33 13.18 -9.57
C LEU A 196 3.56 13.68 -11.01
N ILE A 197 3.90 14.96 -11.19
CA ILE A 197 4.25 15.51 -12.51
C ILE A 197 5.54 14.88 -13.04
N GLU A 198 6.57 14.73 -12.19
CA GLU A 198 7.82 14.07 -12.58
C GLU A 198 7.59 12.60 -12.96
N MET A 199 6.83 11.85 -12.16
CA MET A 199 6.45 10.46 -12.44
C MET A 199 5.75 10.33 -13.79
N MET A 200 4.87 11.27 -14.14
CA MET A 200 4.16 11.24 -15.41
C MET A 200 5.11 11.34 -16.63
N GLY A 201 6.23 12.07 -16.47
CA GLY A 201 7.30 12.16 -17.45
C GLY A 201 8.22 10.93 -17.49
N GLU A 202 8.40 10.25 -16.36
CA GLU A 202 9.19 9.03 -16.22
C GLU A 202 8.46 7.77 -16.72
N ALA A 203 7.12 7.76 -16.66
CA ALA A 203 6.34 6.58 -16.99
C ALA A 203 6.51 6.14 -18.47
N ASP A 204 6.65 4.84 -18.68
CA ASP A 204 6.82 4.25 -20.01
C ASP A 204 5.48 3.83 -20.61
N THR A 205 4.58 3.26 -19.79
CA THR A 205 3.29 2.74 -20.26
C THR A 205 2.19 3.80 -20.21
N PHE A 206 1.22 3.67 -21.11
CA PHE A 206 0.02 4.50 -21.10
C PHE A 206 -0.79 4.33 -19.82
N GLU A 207 -0.87 3.11 -19.29
CA GLU A 207 -1.68 2.82 -18.11
C GLU A 207 -1.06 3.44 -16.84
N SER A 208 0.26 3.40 -16.67
CA SER A 208 0.93 4.11 -15.56
C SER A 208 0.71 5.61 -15.65
N LYS A 209 0.86 6.21 -16.85
CA LYS A 209 0.56 7.64 -17.06
C LYS A 209 -0.87 7.98 -16.66
N ARG A 210 -1.82 7.15 -17.05
CA ARG A 210 -3.23 7.33 -16.71
C ARG A 210 -3.48 7.25 -15.20
N ARG A 211 -2.83 6.32 -14.49
CA ARG A 211 -2.94 6.18 -13.03
C ARG A 211 -2.35 7.40 -12.31
N ILE A 212 -1.19 7.87 -12.76
CA ILE A 212 -0.53 9.06 -12.20
C ILE A 212 -1.36 10.31 -12.47
N ASP A 213 -1.85 10.49 -13.69
CA ASP A 213 -2.73 11.60 -14.08
C ASP A 213 -4.02 11.62 -13.27
N HIS A 214 -4.66 10.46 -13.10
CA HIS A 214 -5.85 10.36 -12.26
C HIS A 214 -5.55 10.76 -10.82
N SER A 215 -4.40 10.33 -10.28
CA SER A 215 -3.99 10.70 -8.93
C SER A 215 -3.77 12.20 -8.79
N LEU A 216 -3.08 12.81 -9.76
CA LEU A 216 -2.86 14.25 -9.82
C LEU A 216 -4.18 15.04 -9.92
N ASN A 217 -5.11 14.58 -10.75
CA ASN A 217 -6.43 15.20 -10.89
C ASN A 217 -7.18 15.18 -9.54
N VAL A 218 -7.18 14.06 -8.82
CA VAL A 218 -7.80 13.99 -7.48
C VAL A 218 -7.12 14.93 -6.50
N VAL A 219 -5.77 15.02 -6.50
CA VAL A 219 -5.04 16.00 -5.67
C VAL A 219 -5.52 17.42 -5.96
N ILE A 220 -5.54 17.83 -7.22
CA ILE A 220 -5.98 19.16 -7.63
C ILE A 220 -7.44 19.38 -7.22
N GLU A 221 -8.29 18.37 -7.39
CA GLU A 221 -9.71 18.50 -7.11
C GLU A 221 -10.04 18.68 -5.63
N GLN A 222 -9.35 17.94 -4.76
CA GLN A 222 -9.54 18.01 -3.32
C GLN A 222 -8.88 19.24 -2.70
N MET A 223 -7.94 19.86 -3.41
CA MET A 223 -7.16 21.01 -2.93
C MET A 223 -7.49 22.32 -3.67
N LYS A 224 -8.60 22.39 -4.41
CA LYS A 224 -8.99 23.55 -5.26
C LYS A 224 -8.99 24.91 -4.55
N GLU A 225 -9.20 24.97 -3.24
CA GLU A 225 -9.20 26.22 -2.49
C GLU A 225 -7.78 26.70 -2.11
N LEU A 226 -6.78 25.84 -2.29
CA LEU A 226 -5.37 26.07 -1.94
C LEU A 226 -4.45 26.11 -3.17
N VAL A 227 -4.96 25.77 -4.37
CA VAL A 227 -4.25 25.75 -5.66
C VAL A 227 -4.65 26.93 -6.54
#